data_AF-A0A344W176-F1
#
_entry.id   AF-A0A344W176-F1
#
_cell.length_a   1.000
_cell.length_b   1.000
_cell.length_c   1.000
_cell.angle_alpha   90.00
_cell.angle_beta   90.00
_cell.angle_gamma   90.00
#
_symmetry.space_group_name_H-M   'P 1'
#
loop_
_entity.id
_entity.type
_entity.pdbx_description
1 polymer ?
#
loop_
_entity_poly.entity_id
_entity_poly.type
_entity_poly.pdbx_seq_one_letter_code
_entity_poly.pdbx_strand_id
1 'polypeptide(L)'
;MTFLDYSHVELTAVFIAHVLFGEDGDLGKGGHLSGQKRENKTEFPPSWDEERITIALKSVLKQPHFVLFLLPRIILQKEVDGVFIELVLRATNSGLVPHSAFPMHGEGVVQNILGQQFHLPQSNSRKGK
;
A
#
# COMPACT_ATOMS: atom_id res chain seq x y z
N MET A 1 -24.35 -1.72 -8.84
CA MET A 1 -23.39 -2.44 -7.97
C MET A 1 -23.07 -1.52 -6.81
N THR A 2 -23.24 -1.98 -5.57
CA THR A 2 -22.84 -1.25 -4.37
C THR A 2 -21.34 -1.49 -4.14
N PHE A 3 -20.52 -0.47 -4.34
CA PHE A 3 -19.13 -0.52 -3.93
C PHE A 3 -19.06 -0.29 -2.42
N LEU A 4 -18.20 -1.03 -1.74
CA LEU A 4 -17.90 -0.77 -0.33
C LEU A 4 -17.06 0.50 -0.25
N ASP A 5 -17.47 1.44 0.60
CA ASP A 5 -16.80 2.73 0.81
C ASP A 5 -16.26 2.81 2.24
N TYR A 6 -14.96 3.04 2.35
CA TYR A 6 -14.22 3.17 3.60
C TYR A 6 -13.69 4.59 3.81
N SER A 7 -14.19 5.60 3.09
CA SER A 7 -13.74 7.00 3.19
C SER A 7 -13.93 7.63 4.56
N HIS A 8 -14.71 7.00 5.45
CA HIS A 8 -14.85 7.41 6.84
C HIS A 8 -13.61 7.06 7.68
N VAL A 9 -12.72 6.17 7.20
CA VAL A 9 -11.46 5.84 7.86
C VAL A 9 -10.46 6.97 7.63
N GLU A 10 -9.96 7.55 8.72
CA GLU A 10 -9.01 8.65 8.65
C GLU A 10 -7.58 8.14 8.42
N LEU A 11 -6.92 8.67 7.38
CA LEU A 11 -5.48 8.50 7.17
C LEU A 11 -4.75 9.66 7.88
N THR A 12 -4.41 9.46 9.15
CA THR A 12 -3.73 10.48 9.95
C THR A 12 -2.31 10.73 9.43
N ALA A 13 -1.74 11.91 9.74
CA ALA A 13 -0.35 12.22 9.40
C ALA A 13 0.64 11.19 9.96
N VAL A 14 0.37 10.65 11.16
CA VAL A 14 1.16 9.59 11.78
C VAL A 14 1.11 8.30 10.96
N PHE A 15 -0.06 7.90 10.46
CA PHE A 15 -0.20 6.73 9.60
C PHE A 15 0.51 6.92 8.26
N ILE A 16 0.38 8.10 7.64
CA ILE A 16 1.07 8.41 6.39
C ILE A 16 2.59 8.37 6.59
N ALA A 17 3.10 9.00 7.65
CA ALA A 17 4.52 8.95 7.98
C ALA A 17 5.00 7.50 8.20
N HIS A 18 4.21 6.67 8.89
CA HIS A 18 4.48 5.23 9.01
C HIS A 18 4.55 4.56 7.63
N VAL A 19 3.60 4.78 6.74
CA VAL A 19 3.64 4.16 5.39
C VAL A 19 4.90 4.59 4.62
N LEU A 20 5.21 5.88 4.61
CA LEU A 20 6.26 6.45 3.77
C LEU A 20 7.66 6.21 4.33
N PHE A 21 7.84 6.44 5.63
CA PHE A 21 9.14 6.49 6.30
C PHE A 21 9.26 5.43 7.40
N GLY A 22 8.19 4.71 7.75
CA GLY A 22 8.12 3.75 8.85
C GLY A 22 8.55 4.30 10.20
N GLU A 23 8.96 3.41 11.10
CA GLU A 23 9.29 3.75 12.48
C GLU A 23 10.80 3.60 12.72
N ASP A 24 11.38 4.57 13.42
CA ASP A 24 12.79 4.49 13.81
C ASP A 24 13.02 3.26 14.70
N GLY A 25 14.00 2.43 14.31
CA GLY A 25 14.34 1.20 15.03
C GLY A 25 13.46 -0.02 14.74
N ASP A 26 12.39 0.11 13.95
CA ASP A 26 11.56 -1.02 13.50
C ASP A 26 11.57 -1.16 11.97
N LEU A 27 12.59 -1.84 11.46
CA LEU A 27 12.77 -2.13 10.03
C LEU A 27 11.65 -3.00 9.44
N GLY A 28 10.85 -3.66 10.30
CA GLY A 28 9.72 -4.49 9.90
C GLY A 28 8.48 -3.70 9.49
N LYS A 29 8.46 -2.38 9.70
CA LYS A 29 7.27 -1.54 9.53
C LYS A 29 7.47 -0.42 8.51
N GLY A 30 6.49 -0.30 7.61
CA GLY A 30 6.40 0.80 6.65
C GLY A 30 7.67 1.04 5.84
N GLY A 31 7.90 2.30 5.46
CA GLY A 31 9.10 2.71 4.72
C GLY A 31 9.01 2.41 3.23
N HIS A 32 7.88 2.78 2.62
CA HIS A 32 7.57 2.46 1.23
C HIS A 32 7.80 3.63 0.27
N LEU A 33 8.21 4.82 0.74
CA LEU A 33 8.63 5.88 -0.18
C LEU A 33 9.89 5.42 -0.96
N SER A 34 10.03 5.85 -2.20
CA SER A 34 11.23 5.57 -2.99
C SER A 34 12.49 6.05 -2.28
N GLY A 35 13.53 5.22 -2.27
CA GLY A 35 14.85 5.53 -1.72
C GLY A 35 15.04 5.18 -0.25
N GLN A 36 14.02 4.63 0.44
CA GLN A 36 14.14 4.21 1.83
C GLN A 36 15.05 2.97 2.01
N LYS A 37 15.16 2.13 0.97
CA LYS A 37 16.03 0.95 0.89
C LYS A 37 15.86 -0.01 2.06
N ARG A 38 14.62 -0.14 2.57
CA ARG A 38 14.31 -1.08 3.66
C ARG A 38 14.25 -2.51 3.15
N GLU A 39 15.07 -3.36 3.73
CA GLU A 39 15.21 -4.78 3.38
C GLU A 39 13.87 -5.53 3.45
N ASN A 40 13.60 -6.36 2.45
CA ASN A 40 12.35 -7.11 2.24
C ASN A 40 11.09 -6.25 2.01
N LYS A 41 11.22 -4.92 1.85
CA LYS A 41 10.09 -4.02 1.57
C LYS A 41 10.03 -3.63 0.12
N THR A 42 8.81 -3.34 -0.32
CA THR A 42 8.55 -2.70 -1.60
C THR A 42 8.60 -1.19 -1.48
N GLU A 43 8.89 -0.49 -2.56
CA GLU A 43 8.83 0.97 -2.64
C GLU A 43 7.90 1.43 -3.75
N PHE A 44 7.22 2.54 -3.50
CA PHE A 44 6.44 3.24 -4.51
C PHE A 44 7.36 3.72 -5.63
N PRO A 45 6.81 3.99 -6.83
CA PRO A 45 7.62 4.49 -7.93
C PRO A 45 8.39 5.77 -7.55
N PRO A 46 9.61 5.96 -8.05
CA PRO A 46 10.38 7.19 -7.81
C PRO A 46 9.69 8.48 -8.27
N SER A 47 8.71 8.35 -9.18
CA SER A 47 7.88 9.46 -9.68
C SER A 47 6.68 9.80 -8.79
N TRP A 48 6.48 9.07 -7.68
CA TRP A 48 5.42 9.32 -6.72
C TRP A 48 5.97 10.00 -5.47
N ASP A 49 5.46 11.20 -5.21
CA ASP A 49 5.70 11.91 -3.97
C ASP A 49 4.67 11.55 -2.89
N GLU A 50 4.85 12.11 -1.69
CA GLU A 50 3.97 11.92 -0.54
C GLU A 50 2.51 12.30 -0.83
N GLU A 51 2.28 13.40 -1.55
CA GLU A 51 0.93 13.86 -1.88
C GLU A 51 0.23 12.86 -2.79
N ARG A 52 0.91 12.42 -3.86
CA ARG A 52 0.38 11.41 -4.79
C ARG A 52 0.09 10.10 -4.09
N ILE A 53 0.99 9.62 -3.23
CA ILE A 53 0.77 8.39 -2.45
C ILE A 53 -0.46 8.57 -1.55
N THR A 54 -0.58 9.69 -0.86
CA THR A 54 -1.72 9.97 0.03
C THR A 54 -3.05 10.00 -0.73
N ILE A 55 -3.09 10.63 -1.90
CA ILE A 55 -4.27 10.65 -2.77
C ILE A 55 -4.61 9.23 -3.24
N ALA A 56 -3.61 8.45 -3.64
CA ALA A 56 -3.80 7.07 -4.06
C ALA A 56 -4.41 6.21 -2.95
N LEU A 57 -3.90 6.31 -1.71
CA LEU A 57 -4.45 5.60 -0.54
C LEU A 57 -5.89 6.01 -0.22
N LYS A 58 -6.22 7.32 -0.27
CA LYS A 58 -7.61 7.79 -0.13
C LYS A 58 -8.51 7.19 -1.21
N SER A 59 -8.00 7.04 -2.43
CA SER A 59 -8.75 6.42 -3.52
C SER A 59 -8.99 4.91 -3.30
N VAL A 60 -8.07 4.20 -2.62
CA VAL A 60 -8.23 2.80 -2.21
C VAL A 60 -9.38 2.68 -1.20
N LEU A 61 -9.44 3.58 -0.21
CA LEU A 61 -10.55 3.61 0.77
C LEU A 61 -11.89 3.90 0.10
N LYS A 62 -11.93 4.87 -0.82
CA LYS A 62 -13.16 5.33 -1.46
C LYS A 62 -13.79 4.30 -2.38
N GLN A 63 -12.97 3.60 -3.14
CA GLN A 63 -13.45 2.65 -4.16
C GLN A 63 -12.41 1.56 -4.39
N PRO A 64 -12.26 0.61 -3.46
CA PRO A 64 -11.39 -0.53 -3.64
C PRO A 64 -11.88 -1.39 -4.82
N HIS A 65 -10.96 -1.95 -5.59
CA HIS A 65 -11.28 -2.92 -6.63
C HIS A 65 -11.54 -4.31 -6.05
N PHE A 66 -10.85 -4.63 -4.95
CA PHE A 66 -10.97 -5.90 -4.25
C PHE A 66 -11.01 -5.66 -2.74
N VAL A 67 -11.87 -6.42 -2.07
CA VAL A 67 -12.05 -6.39 -0.62
C VAL A 67 -12.03 -7.82 -0.11
N LEU A 68 -11.15 -8.09 0.85
CA LEU A 68 -11.04 -9.40 1.50
C LEU A 68 -11.15 -9.25 3.02
N PHE A 69 -12.06 -10.03 3.61
CA PHE A 69 -12.29 -10.06 5.04
C PHE A 69 -11.50 -11.21 5.67
N LEU A 70 -10.42 -10.89 6.40
CA LEU A 70 -9.62 -11.84 7.17
C LEU A 70 -9.61 -11.39 8.64
N LEU A 71 -10.74 -11.54 9.32
CA LEU A 71 -10.94 -10.97 10.66
C LEU A 71 -9.77 -11.28 11.62
N PRO A 72 -9.27 -10.29 12.37
CA PRO A 72 -9.80 -8.92 12.51
C PRO A 72 -9.35 -7.92 11.44
N ARG A 73 -8.79 -8.37 10.32
CA ARG A 73 -8.28 -7.54 9.22
C ARG A 73 -9.27 -7.43 8.07
N ILE A 74 -9.30 -6.27 7.43
CA ILE A 74 -9.96 -6.05 6.14
C ILE A 74 -8.89 -5.57 5.18
N ILE A 75 -8.69 -6.30 4.08
CA ILE A 75 -7.71 -5.99 3.06
C ILE A 75 -8.44 -5.30 1.92
N LEU A 76 -7.98 -4.10 1.57
CA LEU A 76 -8.44 -3.31 0.45
C LEU A 76 -7.35 -3.25 -0.59
N GLN A 77 -7.68 -3.54 -1.85
CA GLN A 77 -6.72 -3.47 -2.94
C GLN A 77 -7.29 -2.64 -4.08
N LYS A 78 -6.42 -1.86 -4.71
CA LYS A 78 -6.76 -1.04 -5.88
C LYS A 78 -5.54 -0.84 -6.76
N GLU A 79 -5.78 -0.83 -8.07
CA GLU A 79 -4.80 -0.32 -9.03
C GLU A 79 -4.99 1.19 -9.20
N VAL A 80 -3.91 1.96 -9.04
CA VAL A 80 -3.87 3.41 -9.24
C VAL A 80 -2.68 3.71 -10.13
N ASP A 81 -2.94 4.25 -11.33
CA ASP A 81 -1.92 4.56 -12.35
C ASP A 81 -0.92 3.40 -12.60
N GLY A 82 -1.41 2.17 -12.74
CA GLY A 82 -0.57 0.99 -12.99
C GLY A 82 0.15 0.43 -11.76
N VAL A 83 -0.06 1.01 -10.57
CA VAL A 83 0.46 0.51 -9.29
C VAL A 83 -0.65 -0.17 -8.50
N PHE A 84 -0.45 -1.44 -8.17
CA PHE A 84 -1.35 -2.18 -7.27
C PHE A 84 -0.98 -1.88 -5.84
N ILE A 85 -1.93 -1.34 -5.08
CA ILE A 85 -1.76 -0.93 -3.70
C ILE A 85 -2.62 -1.82 -2.81
N GLU A 86 -2.03 -2.31 -1.74
CA GLU A 86 -2.76 -2.94 -0.64
C GLU A 86 -2.83 -1.99 0.55
N LEU A 87 -4.02 -1.83 1.12
CA LEU A 87 -4.28 -1.12 2.36
C LEU A 87 -5.01 -2.06 3.32
N VAL A 88 -4.39 -2.31 4.47
CA VAL A 88 -4.94 -3.17 5.51
C VAL A 88 -5.60 -2.31 6.58
N LEU A 89 -6.88 -2.55 6.82
CA LEU A 89 -7.61 -2.05 7.97
C LEU A 89 -7.65 -3.11 9.07
N ARG A 90 -7.69 -2.66 10.33
CA ARG A 90 -7.96 -3.51 11.48
C ARG A 90 -9.25 -3.07 12.15
N ALA A 91 -10.12 -4.03 12.47
CA ALA A 91 -11.27 -3.78 13.33
C ALA A 91 -10.84 -3.70 14.79
N THR A 92 -11.28 -2.64 15.47
CA THR A 92 -11.13 -2.41 16.90
C THR A 92 -12.51 -2.24 17.54
N ASN A 93 -12.55 -2.12 18.87
CA ASN A 93 -13.81 -1.82 19.57
C ASN A 93 -14.39 -0.43 19.21
N SER A 94 -13.58 0.47 18.65
CA SER A 94 -13.96 1.83 18.27
C SER A 94 -14.20 2.01 16.77
N GLY A 95 -14.07 0.96 15.97
CA GLY A 95 -14.30 1.00 14.52
C GLY A 95 -13.11 0.46 13.72
N LEU A 96 -12.99 0.92 12.48
CA LEU A 96 -11.90 0.54 11.59
C LEU A 96 -10.75 1.55 11.68
N VAL A 97 -9.53 1.05 11.82
CA VAL A 97 -8.31 1.87 11.79
C VAL A 97 -7.37 1.38 10.70
N PRO A 98 -6.64 2.28 10.01
CA PRO A 98 -5.62 1.87 9.06
C PRO A 98 -4.45 1.24 9.80
N HIS A 99 -3.95 0.10 9.30
CA HIS A 99 -2.89 -0.66 9.93
C HIS A 99 -1.59 -0.62 9.14
N SER A 100 -1.66 -0.83 7.82
CA SER A 100 -0.52 -0.76 6.91
C SER A 100 -0.99 -0.46 5.50
N ALA A 101 -0.13 0.13 4.68
CA ALA A 101 -0.33 0.22 3.24
C ALA A 101 1.00 0.15 2.49
N PHE A 102 1.01 -0.49 1.33
CA PHE A 102 2.22 -0.65 0.52
C PHE A 102 1.89 -0.94 -0.95
N PRO A 103 2.80 -0.63 -1.88
CA PRO A 103 2.68 -1.07 -3.26
C PRO A 103 3.04 -2.55 -3.34
N MET A 104 2.21 -3.35 -4.00
CA MET A 104 2.46 -4.77 -4.22
C MET A 104 3.36 -4.99 -5.44
N HIS A 105 3.01 -4.34 -6.55
CA HIS A 105 3.70 -4.39 -7.84
C HIS A 105 3.15 -3.27 -8.75
N GLY A 106 3.81 -3.03 -9.87
CA GLY A 106 3.41 -2.01 -10.84
C GLY A 106 4.62 -1.39 -11.54
N GLU A 107 4.35 -0.51 -12.51
CA GLU A 107 5.43 0.25 -13.15
C GLU A 107 6.18 1.09 -12.11
N GLY A 108 7.51 0.94 -12.06
CA GLY A 108 8.37 1.68 -11.13
C GLY A 108 8.40 1.15 -9.69
N VAL A 109 7.56 0.18 -9.32
CA VAL A 109 7.64 -0.48 -8.01
C VAL A 109 8.89 -1.36 -7.95
N VAL A 110 9.63 -1.25 -6.86
CA VAL A 110 10.81 -2.09 -6.58
C VAL A 110 10.66 -2.81 -5.25
N GLN A 111 11.37 -3.91 -5.07
CA GLN A 111 11.56 -4.59 -3.80
C GLN A 111 13.04 -4.63 -3.44
N ASN A 112 13.37 -4.30 -2.20
CA ASN A 112 14.72 -4.38 -1.70
C ASN A 112 15.01 -5.79 -1.17
N ILE A 113 15.99 -6.47 -1.75
CA ILE A 113 16.43 -7.80 -1.33
C ILE A 113 17.96 -7.83 -1.33
N LEU A 114 18.55 -8.20 -0.20
CA LEU A 114 19.98 -8.27 0.04
C LEU A 114 20.74 -7.01 -0.42
N GLY A 115 20.16 -5.84 -0.13
CA GLY A 115 20.72 -4.54 -0.51
C GLY A 115 20.61 -4.19 -2.01
N GLN A 116 19.89 -4.98 -2.81
CA GLN A 116 19.63 -4.72 -4.23
C GLN A 116 18.14 -4.40 -4.46
N GLN A 117 17.85 -3.61 -5.48
CA GLN A 117 16.49 -3.27 -5.89
C GLN A 117 16.05 -4.14 -7.07
N PHE A 118 14.95 -4.87 -6.88
CA PHE A 118 14.33 -5.73 -7.89
C PHE A 118 13.01 -5.11 -8.34
N HIS A 119 12.87 -4.84 -9.64
CA HIS A 119 11.61 -4.35 -10.18
C HIS A 119 10.51 -5.40 -10.05
N LEU A 120 9.33 -4.96 -9.59
CA LEU A 120 8.13 -5.77 -9.51
C LEU A 120 7.08 -5.24 -10.51
N PRO A 121 7.29 -5.41 -11.83
CA PRO A 121 6.26 -5.04 -12.79
C PRO A 121 5.03 -5.93 -12.61
N GLN A 122 3.87 -5.44 -13.02
CA GLN A 122 2.69 -6.29 -13.10
C GLN A 122 2.99 -7.50 -14.00
N SER A 123 2.73 -8.71 -13.50
CA SER A 123 2.77 -9.91 -14.33
C SER A 123 1.77 -9.72 -15.47
N ASN A 124 2.26 -9.60 -16.70
CA ASN A 124 1.41 -9.72 -17.87
C ASN A 124 0.71 -11.08 -17.80
N SER A 125 -0.59 -11.12 -17.47
CA SER A 125 -1.42 -12.32 -17.58
C SER A 125 -1.72 -12.64 -19.06
N ARG A 126 -0.66 -12.73 -19.87
CA ARG A 126 -0.65 -13.30 -21.22
C ARG A 126 0.53 -14.25 -21.36
N LYS A 127 0.55 -15.29 -20.52
CA LYS A 127 1.17 -16.57 -20.87
C LYS A 127 0.28 -17.69 -20.36
N GLY A 128 -0.56 -18.20 -21.25
CA GLY A 128 -1.44 -19.33 -21.00
C GLY A 128 -2.37 -19.59 -22.17
N LYS A 129 -1.77 -20.13 -23.24
CA LYS A 129 -2.32 -20.89 -24.39
C LYS A 129 -3.77 -20.64 -24.82
#